data_AF-A0A2E4YYF4-F1
#
_entry.id   AF-A0A2E4YYF4-F1
#
_cell.length_a   1.000
_cell.length_b   1.000
_cell.length_c   1.000
_cell.angle_alpha   90.00
_cell.angle_beta   90.00
_cell.angle_gamma   90.00
#
_symmetry.space_group_name_H-M   'P 1'
#
loop_
_entity.id
_entity.type
_entity.pdbx_description
1 polymer ?
#
loop_
_entity_poly.entity_id
_entity_poly.type
_entity_poly.pdbx_seq_one_letter_code
_entity_poly.pdbx_strand_id
1 'polypeptide(L)'
;MQPGSILICGVGGVGASWAAAMGAVSPDIVDILVIDSDPESEPSAPAQWIPLNPGLVGVGTAGVPDLGRIHMEEHVPLLDDLLVDVDLLILVGALGGGSATGAMSVIAQRANRSGTLTIGLVGLPFPYQPERLNRARATLPELREILDLCIEIRLDRLSQVGHERGLDWLGGAGWIPDMVSGLCTTLARQGLINLDLSDLRTIVARGESRSTLICATGDAADVDRLWRTALESPLESLVPGECTTCLLHIEGGAWLTVAQLDAIADRFTDFLADDATVILGARLDRELESEARIVGVIS
;
A
#
# COMPACT_ATOMS: atom_id res chain seq x y z
N MET A 1 24.86 -6.23 -1.45
CA MET A 1 23.62 -6.33 -0.68
C MET A 1 23.19 -4.93 -0.34
N GLN A 2 22.02 -4.58 -0.88
CA GLN A 2 21.53 -3.26 -1.23
C GLN A 2 20.47 -2.80 -0.20
N PRO A 3 20.04 -1.52 -0.19
CA PRO A 3 18.97 -1.06 0.71
C PRO A 3 17.75 -1.98 0.60
N GLY A 4 17.08 -2.22 1.74
CA GLY A 4 16.26 -3.40 2.05
C GLY A 4 15.34 -3.94 0.96
N SER A 5 15.19 -5.27 0.91
CA SER A 5 14.33 -5.89 -0.10
C SER A 5 12.87 -5.60 0.20
N ILE A 6 12.21 -4.94 -0.75
CA ILE A 6 10.79 -4.63 -0.71
C ILE A 6 10.08 -5.70 -1.54
N LEU A 7 9.20 -6.47 -0.90
CA LEU A 7 8.40 -7.47 -1.57
C LEU A 7 6.96 -6.96 -1.71
N ILE A 8 6.45 -6.94 -2.93
CA ILE A 8 5.02 -6.74 -3.20
C ILE A 8 4.37 -8.11 -3.36
N CYS A 9 3.44 -8.44 -2.47
CA CYS A 9 2.68 -9.69 -2.52
C CYS A 9 1.23 -9.43 -2.92
N GLY A 10 0.87 -9.75 -4.17
CA GLY A 10 -0.49 -9.66 -4.68
C GLY A 10 -1.26 -10.95 -4.45
N VAL A 11 -2.39 -10.90 -3.73
CA VAL A 11 -3.20 -12.06 -3.40
C VAL A 11 -4.57 -12.02 -4.08
N GLY A 12 -4.91 -13.08 -4.81
CA GLY A 12 -6.10 -13.17 -5.65
C GLY A 12 -6.04 -12.27 -6.90
N GLY A 13 -6.97 -12.41 -7.84
CA GLY A 13 -6.90 -11.72 -9.14
C GLY A 13 -6.79 -10.19 -9.09
N VAL A 14 -7.50 -9.51 -8.18
CA VAL A 14 -7.36 -8.05 -8.00
C VAL A 14 -5.99 -7.70 -7.42
N GLY A 15 -5.51 -8.47 -6.43
CA GLY A 15 -4.19 -8.28 -5.85
C GLY A 15 -3.07 -8.52 -6.85
N ALA A 16 -3.20 -9.54 -7.70
CA ALA A 16 -2.29 -9.83 -8.80
C ALA A 16 -2.23 -8.66 -9.80
N SER A 17 -3.39 -8.11 -10.18
CA SER A 17 -3.48 -6.96 -11.09
C SER A 17 -2.81 -5.71 -10.51
N TRP A 18 -3.05 -5.43 -9.22
CA TRP A 18 -2.40 -4.31 -8.53
C TRP A 18 -0.89 -4.55 -8.37
N ALA A 19 -0.46 -5.76 -8.02
CA ALA A 19 0.96 -6.16 -7.93
C ALA A 19 1.70 -5.92 -9.25
N ALA A 20 1.12 -6.36 -10.37
CA ALA A 20 1.69 -6.13 -11.69
C ALA A 20 1.80 -4.63 -12.01
N ALA A 21 0.75 -3.84 -11.72
CA ALA A 21 0.75 -2.41 -11.98
C ALA A 21 1.79 -1.64 -11.13
N MET A 22 1.97 -2.02 -9.86
CA MET A 22 3.00 -1.44 -8.98
C MET A 22 4.41 -1.84 -9.42
N GLY A 23 4.60 -3.10 -9.80
CA GLY A 23 5.87 -3.60 -10.31
C GLY A 23 6.34 -2.86 -11.58
N ALA A 24 5.41 -2.55 -12.48
CA ALA A 24 5.71 -1.85 -13.72
C ALA A 24 6.27 -0.43 -13.51
N VAL A 25 5.91 0.24 -12.41
CA VAL A 25 6.38 1.59 -12.08
C VAL A 25 7.59 1.60 -11.14
N SER A 26 8.06 0.43 -10.68
CA SER A 26 9.21 0.32 -9.76
C SER A 26 10.06 -0.94 -9.99
N PRO A 27 10.40 -1.27 -11.26
CA PRO A 27 10.95 -2.59 -11.62
C PRO A 27 12.33 -2.90 -11.00
N ASP A 28 13.09 -1.87 -10.65
CA ASP A 28 14.45 -2.01 -10.09
C ASP A 28 14.48 -1.90 -8.55
N ILE A 29 13.33 -1.72 -7.90
CA ILE A 29 13.23 -1.41 -6.46
C ILE A 29 12.51 -2.53 -5.71
N VAL A 30 11.58 -3.24 -6.36
CA VAL A 30 10.67 -4.19 -5.69
C VAL A 30 10.71 -5.56 -6.35
N ASP A 31 10.63 -6.60 -5.53
CA ASP A 31 10.32 -7.95 -5.97
C ASP A 31 8.80 -8.18 -5.97
N ILE A 32 8.32 -9.06 -6.84
CA ILE A 32 6.88 -9.35 -6.98
C ILE A 32 6.61 -10.83 -6.71
N LEU A 33 5.66 -11.06 -5.81
CA LEU A 33 5.06 -12.37 -5.54
C LEU A 33 3.55 -12.29 -5.80
N VAL A 34 3.04 -13.18 -6.66
CA VAL A 34 1.61 -13.33 -6.88
C VAL A 34 1.14 -14.64 -6.29
N ILE A 35 0.03 -14.60 -5.55
CA ILE A 35 -0.58 -15.76 -4.91
C ILE A 35 -2.04 -15.82 -5.37
N ASP A 36 -2.34 -16.72 -6.31
CA ASP A 36 -3.71 -16.88 -6.81
C ASP A 36 -3.98 -18.32 -7.24
N SER A 37 -5.25 -18.72 -7.23
CA SER A 37 -5.70 -20.01 -7.73
C SER A 37 -5.97 -20.00 -9.24
N ASP A 38 -6.11 -18.81 -9.84
CA ASP A 38 -6.36 -18.62 -11.26
C ASP A 38 -5.03 -18.56 -12.05
N PRO A 39 -4.78 -19.46 -13.01
CA PRO A 39 -3.57 -19.41 -13.83
C PRO A 39 -3.51 -18.18 -14.75
N GLU A 40 -4.63 -17.52 -15.06
CA GLU A 40 -4.59 -16.26 -15.83
C GLU A 40 -3.94 -15.11 -15.06
N SER A 41 -3.85 -15.23 -13.74
CA SER A 41 -3.15 -14.29 -12.87
C SER A 41 -1.63 -14.53 -12.83
N GLU A 42 -1.10 -15.53 -13.52
CA GLU A 42 0.34 -15.79 -13.57
C GLU A 42 1.07 -14.58 -14.18
N PRO A 43 1.94 -13.91 -13.42
CA PRO A 43 2.63 -12.73 -13.91
C PRO A 43 3.68 -13.10 -14.95
N SER A 44 3.91 -12.19 -15.90
CA SER A 44 5.10 -12.28 -16.76
C SER A 44 6.37 -12.12 -15.92
N ALA A 45 7.43 -12.88 -16.22
CA ALA A 45 8.71 -12.77 -15.53
C ALA A 45 9.29 -11.33 -15.62
N PRO A 46 10.00 -10.82 -14.58
CA PRO A 46 10.48 -11.49 -13.38
C PRO A 46 9.52 -11.31 -12.18
N ALA A 47 8.65 -12.29 -11.95
CA ALA A 47 7.78 -12.34 -10.79
C ALA A 47 7.60 -13.80 -10.37
N GLN A 48 7.44 -14.04 -9.07
CA GLN A 48 7.17 -15.37 -8.55
C GLN A 48 5.67 -15.60 -8.42
N TRP A 49 5.23 -16.85 -8.60
CA TRP A 49 3.83 -17.23 -8.50
C TRP A 49 3.65 -18.45 -7.61
N ILE A 50 2.70 -18.37 -6.68
CA ILE A 50 2.26 -19.49 -5.85
C ILE A 50 0.80 -19.80 -6.19
N PRO A 51 0.53 -20.98 -6.79
CA PRO A 51 -0.84 -21.40 -7.07
C PRO A 51 -1.55 -21.83 -5.79
N LEU A 52 -2.64 -21.16 -5.40
CA LEU A 52 -3.48 -21.54 -4.24
C LEU A 52 -4.38 -22.77 -4.51
N ASN A 53 -3.83 -23.82 -5.12
CA ASN A 53 -4.40 -25.17 -5.22
C ASN A 53 -3.46 -26.12 -6.00
N PRO A 54 -2.51 -26.82 -5.36
CA PRO A 54 -1.60 -27.71 -6.07
C PRO A 54 -2.26 -28.99 -6.65
N GLY A 55 -3.45 -29.37 -6.16
CA GLY A 55 -4.13 -30.64 -6.54
C GLY A 55 -5.24 -30.52 -7.58
N LEU A 56 -5.85 -29.33 -7.73
CA LEU A 56 -6.95 -29.04 -8.67
C LEU A 56 -6.78 -27.63 -9.25
N VAL A 57 -5.71 -27.44 -10.03
CA VAL A 57 -5.42 -26.17 -10.73
C VAL A 57 -6.67 -25.71 -11.51
N GLY A 58 -7.10 -24.47 -11.29
CA GLY A 58 -8.31 -23.88 -11.91
C GLY A 58 -9.61 -24.05 -11.10
N VAL A 59 -9.61 -24.85 -10.03
CA VAL A 59 -10.70 -24.83 -9.04
C VAL A 59 -10.31 -23.82 -7.96
N GLY A 60 -10.69 -22.56 -8.18
CA GLY A 60 -10.46 -21.50 -7.21
C GLY A 60 -11.15 -21.77 -5.87
N THR A 61 -11.02 -20.83 -4.93
CA THR A 61 -11.60 -20.95 -3.58
C THR A 61 -13.13 -20.91 -3.54
N ALA A 62 -13.81 -20.75 -4.68
CA ALA A 62 -15.27 -20.59 -4.81
C ALA A 62 -15.86 -19.49 -3.88
N GLY A 63 -15.04 -18.48 -3.55
CA GLY A 63 -15.44 -17.41 -2.63
C GLY A 63 -15.42 -17.80 -1.14
N VAL A 64 -14.92 -18.98 -0.78
CA VAL A 64 -14.84 -19.48 0.61
C VAL A 64 -13.47 -19.12 1.20
N PRO A 65 -13.39 -18.21 2.20
CA PRO A 65 -12.13 -17.80 2.79
C PRO A 65 -11.34 -18.94 3.44
N ASP A 66 -12.02 -19.87 4.12
CA ASP A 66 -11.36 -20.99 4.82
C ASP A 66 -10.53 -21.86 3.86
N LEU A 67 -10.99 -22.04 2.61
CA LEU A 67 -10.21 -22.75 1.60
C LEU A 67 -8.94 -21.99 1.21
N GLY A 68 -9.04 -20.66 1.03
CA GLY A 68 -7.87 -19.82 0.75
C GLY A 68 -6.83 -19.88 1.88
N ARG A 69 -7.30 -19.91 3.14
CA ARG A 69 -6.45 -20.10 4.32
C ARG A 69 -5.75 -21.46 4.31
N ILE A 70 -6.52 -22.55 4.18
CA ILE A 70 -5.98 -23.92 4.17
C ILE A 70 -4.96 -24.10 3.05
N HIS A 71 -5.27 -23.65 1.84
CA HIS A 71 -4.33 -23.76 0.71
C HIS A 71 -3.06 -22.93 0.97
N MET A 72 -3.18 -21.74 1.56
CA MET A 72 -1.99 -20.93 1.90
C MET A 72 -1.15 -21.58 3.01
N GLU A 73 -1.77 -22.25 3.98
CA GLU A 73 -1.06 -22.98 5.04
C GLU A 73 -0.13 -24.07 4.48
N GLU A 74 -0.52 -24.74 3.39
CA GLU A 74 0.33 -25.74 2.70
C GLU A 74 1.60 -25.13 2.09
N HIS A 75 1.56 -23.82 1.77
CA HIS A 75 2.68 -23.08 1.17
C HIS A 75 3.52 -22.31 2.20
N VAL A 76 3.24 -22.43 3.50
CA VAL A 76 3.99 -21.72 4.56
C VAL A 76 5.51 -21.96 4.49
N PRO A 77 6.02 -23.18 4.25
CA PRO A 77 7.47 -23.38 4.16
C PRO A 77 8.11 -22.57 3.02
N LEU A 78 7.46 -22.53 1.85
CA LEU A 78 7.93 -21.72 0.73
C LEU A 78 7.83 -20.22 1.05
N LEU A 79 6.73 -19.79 1.64
CA LEU A 79 6.55 -18.39 2.03
C LEU A 79 7.61 -17.95 3.04
N ASP A 80 7.92 -18.78 4.04
CA ASP A 80 8.96 -18.48 5.04
C ASP A 80 10.33 -18.28 4.37
N ASP A 81 10.69 -19.13 3.40
CA ASP A 81 11.93 -18.99 2.63
C ASP A 81 11.98 -17.67 1.83
N LEU A 82 10.84 -17.24 1.27
CA LEU A 82 10.73 -15.98 0.53
C LEU A 82 10.79 -14.74 1.41
N LEU A 83 10.47 -14.87 2.70
CA LEU A 83 10.46 -13.74 3.64
C LEU A 83 11.79 -13.51 4.36
N VAL A 84 12.77 -14.41 4.24
CA VAL A 84 14.03 -14.39 5.02
C VAL A 84 14.77 -13.05 4.92
N ASP A 85 14.86 -12.48 3.72
CA ASP A 85 15.61 -11.25 3.46
C ASP A 85 14.70 -10.04 3.19
N VAL A 86 13.40 -10.15 3.53
CA VAL A 86 12.39 -9.11 3.28
C VAL A 86 12.25 -8.17 4.46
N ASP A 87 12.65 -6.91 4.24
CA ASP A 87 12.56 -5.84 5.23
C ASP A 87 11.16 -5.22 5.27
N LEU A 88 10.51 -5.11 4.11
CA LEU A 88 9.18 -4.56 3.92
C LEU A 88 8.34 -5.45 3.01
N LEU A 89 7.20 -5.89 3.51
CA LEU A 89 6.17 -6.58 2.74
C LEU A 89 4.98 -5.63 2.51
N ILE A 90 4.69 -5.35 1.25
CA ILE A 90 3.45 -4.69 0.82
C ILE A 90 2.48 -5.79 0.38
N LEU A 91 1.54 -6.14 1.26
CA LEU A 91 0.55 -7.20 1.04
C LEU A 91 -0.72 -6.61 0.45
N VAL A 92 -1.12 -7.05 -0.74
CA VAL A 92 -2.13 -6.36 -1.54
C VAL A 92 -3.21 -7.33 -2.01
N GLY A 93 -4.47 -6.99 -1.78
CA GLY A 93 -5.59 -7.83 -2.20
C GLY A 93 -6.96 -7.24 -1.90
N ALA A 94 -7.98 -7.72 -2.60
CA ALA A 94 -9.37 -7.34 -2.36
C ALA A 94 -10.10 -8.40 -1.53
N LEU A 95 -10.63 -8.01 -0.38
CA LEU A 95 -11.39 -8.89 0.51
C LEU A 95 -12.78 -9.18 -0.05
N GLY A 96 -13.44 -10.15 0.57
CA GLY A 96 -14.80 -10.58 0.23
C GLY A 96 -14.84 -11.77 -0.74
N GLY A 97 -13.74 -12.06 -1.43
CA GLY A 97 -13.51 -13.33 -2.12
C GLY A 97 -13.06 -14.44 -1.18
N GLY A 98 -12.60 -15.57 -1.72
CA GLY A 98 -12.04 -16.67 -0.91
C GLY A 98 -10.51 -16.60 -0.79
N SER A 99 -9.80 -16.37 -1.90
CA SER A 99 -8.34 -16.43 -1.97
C SER A 99 -7.69 -15.34 -1.11
N ALA A 100 -7.90 -14.06 -1.45
CA ALA A 100 -7.35 -12.94 -0.69
C ALA A 100 -7.80 -12.94 0.78
N THR A 101 -9.11 -13.06 1.02
CA THR A 101 -9.69 -13.03 2.38
C THR A 101 -9.11 -14.12 3.29
N GLY A 102 -8.84 -15.31 2.77
CA GLY A 102 -8.26 -16.40 3.56
C GLY A 102 -6.74 -16.34 3.67
N ALA A 103 -6.05 -16.19 2.53
CA ALA A 103 -4.60 -16.31 2.45
C ALA A 103 -3.86 -15.11 3.03
N MET A 104 -4.43 -13.89 2.93
CA MET A 104 -3.76 -12.68 3.45
C MET A 104 -3.50 -12.76 4.95
N SER A 105 -4.43 -13.31 5.75
CA SER A 105 -4.21 -13.48 7.20
C SER A 105 -3.02 -14.39 7.48
N VAL A 106 -2.89 -15.50 6.74
CA VAL A 106 -1.76 -16.43 6.89
C VAL A 106 -0.45 -15.73 6.55
N ILE A 107 -0.40 -15.03 5.41
CA ILE A 107 0.79 -14.32 4.95
C ILE A 107 1.21 -13.24 5.95
N ALA A 108 0.27 -12.42 6.41
CA ALA A 108 0.51 -11.38 7.40
C ALA A 108 1.09 -11.97 8.71
N GLN A 109 0.55 -13.10 9.20
CA GLN A 109 1.05 -13.75 10.41
C GLN A 109 2.48 -14.26 10.23
N ARG A 110 2.83 -14.80 9.06
CA ARG A 110 4.20 -15.26 8.79
C ARG A 110 5.17 -14.10 8.70
N ALA A 111 4.82 -13.04 7.98
CA ALA A 111 5.65 -11.84 7.84
C ALA A 111 5.87 -11.10 9.17
N ASN A 112 4.84 -10.99 10.01
CA ASN A 112 5.00 -10.42 11.35
C ASN A 112 5.99 -11.26 12.20
N ARG A 113 5.88 -12.60 12.14
CA ARG A 113 6.80 -13.50 12.86
C ARG A 113 8.24 -13.46 12.34
N SER A 114 8.46 -13.14 11.07
CA SER A 114 9.81 -12.95 10.50
C SER A 114 10.42 -11.59 10.84
N GLY A 115 9.68 -10.68 11.47
CA GLY A 115 10.13 -9.32 11.79
C GLY A 115 10.07 -8.34 10.60
N THR A 116 9.52 -8.79 9.48
CA THR A 116 9.26 -7.97 8.28
C THR A 116 8.24 -6.89 8.62
N LEU A 117 8.48 -5.63 8.21
CA LEU A 117 7.46 -4.59 8.33
C LEU A 117 6.34 -4.88 7.33
N THR A 118 5.09 -4.83 7.75
CA THR A 118 3.94 -5.24 6.94
C THR A 118 2.97 -4.09 6.69
N ILE A 119 2.73 -3.80 5.41
CA ILE A 119 1.74 -2.83 4.96
C ILE A 119 0.69 -3.56 4.13
N GLY A 120 -0.55 -3.60 4.61
CA GLY A 120 -1.68 -4.18 3.88
C GLY A 120 -2.45 -3.14 3.09
N LEU A 121 -2.54 -3.29 1.78
CA LEU A 121 -3.46 -2.54 0.92
C LEU A 121 -4.70 -3.40 0.64
N VAL A 122 -5.78 -3.12 1.36
CA VAL A 122 -6.93 -4.01 1.50
C VAL A 122 -8.16 -3.44 0.80
N GLY A 123 -8.52 -4.01 -0.34
CA GLY A 123 -9.70 -3.60 -1.11
C GLY A 123 -11.01 -4.03 -0.45
N LEU A 124 -11.90 -3.09 -0.17
CA LEU A 124 -13.25 -3.34 0.33
C LEU A 124 -14.27 -3.41 -0.83
N PRO A 125 -15.11 -4.46 -0.90
CA PRO A 125 -16.10 -4.64 -1.96
C PRO A 125 -17.04 -3.45 -2.15
N PHE A 126 -17.59 -3.34 -3.36
CA PHE A 126 -18.62 -2.37 -3.67
C PHE A 126 -19.85 -2.53 -2.74
N PRO A 127 -20.51 -1.43 -2.32
CA PRO A 127 -21.66 -1.48 -1.41
C PRO A 127 -22.83 -2.35 -1.89
N TYR A 128 -22.99 -2.53 -3.21
CA TYR A 128 -24.02 -3.38 -3.81
C TYR A 128 -23.71 -4.89 -3.74
N GLN A 129 -22.59 -5.30 -3.13
CA GLN A 129 -22.19 -6.70 -2.92
C GLN A 129 -22.21 -7.04 -1.41
N PRO A 130 -23.38 -7.04 -0.75
CA PRO A 130 -23.48 -7.08 0.72
C PRO A 130 -22.84 -8.32 1.34
N GLU A 131 -22.95 -9.49 0.71
CA GLU A 131 -22.33 -10.71 1.23
C GLU A 131 -20.80 -10.65 1.21
N ARG A 132 -20.21 -10.10 0.15
CA ARG A 132 -18.75 -9.94 0.04
C ARG A 132 -18.26 -8.89 1.04
N LEU A 133 -19.01 -7.80 1.20
CA LEU A 133 -18.70 -6.77 2.18
C LEU A 133 -18.75 -7.31 3.61
N ASN A 134 -19.73 -8.15 3.94
CA ASN A 134 -19.83 -8.79 5.26
C ASN A 134 -18.64 -9.72 5.51
N ARG A 135 -18.23 -10.53 4.53
CA ARG A 135 -17.02 -11.37 4.62
C ARG A 135 -15.75 -10.53 4.84
N ALA A 136 -15.60 -9.44 4.08
CA ALA A 136 -14.49 -8.51 4.24
C ALA A 136 -14.43 -7.91 5.66
N ARG A 137 -15.57 -7.39 6.15
CA ARG A 137 -15.69 -6.81 7.50
C ARG A 137 -15.42 -7.81 8.62
N ALA A 138 -15.73 -9.08 8.42
CA ALA A 138 -15.45 -10.12 9.41
C ALA A 138 -13.95 -10.45 9.54
N THR A 139 -13.18 -10.27 8.45
CA THR A 139 -11.74 -10.59 8.39
C THR A 139 -10.86 -9.40 8.77
N LEU A 140 -11.33 -8.19 8.47
CA LEU A 140 -10.56 -6.97 8.64
C LEU A 140 -10.02 -6.72 10.06
N PRO A 141 -10.75 -7.01 11.17
CA PRO A 141 -10.20 -6.87 12.51
C PRO A 141 -8.93 -7.71 12.73
N GLU A 142 -8.93 -8.96 12.25
CA GLU A 142 -7.77 -9.86 12.34
C GLU A 142 -6.57 -9.26 11.61
N LEU A 143 -6.78 -8.76 10.37
CA LEU A 143 -5.71 -8.13 9.60
C LEU A 143 -5.16 -6.86 10.25
N ARG A 144 -6.02 -6.02 10.84
CA ARG A 144 -5.60 -4.82 11.57
C ARG A 144 -4.79 -5.14 12.83
N GLU A 145 -5.01 -6.29 13.45
CA GLU A 145 -4.23 -6.73 14.61
C GLU A 145 -2.87 -7.33 14.22
N ILE A 146 -2.75 -7.91 13.03
CA ILE A 146 -1.53 -8.60 12.58
C ILE A 146 -0.59 -7.68 11.79
N LEU A 147 -1.15 -6.84 10.92
CA LEU A 147 -0.38 -5.95 10.06
C LEU A 147 0.10 -4.73 10.86
N ASP A 148 1.31 -4.26 10.58
CA ASP A 148 1.81 -3.02 11.17
C ASP A 148 0.96 -1.84 10.66
N LEU A 149 0.67 -1.80 9.35
CA LEU A 149 -0.18 -0.79 8.73
C LEU A 149 -1.25 -1.46 7.87
N CYS A 150 -2.54 -1.24 8.17
CA CYS A 150 -3.66 -1.75 7.39
C CYS A 150 -4.44 -0.60 6.74
N ILE A 151 -4.30 -0.45 5.43
CA ILE A 151 -4.92 0.61 4.64
C ILE A 151 -6.10 0.06 3.86
N GLU A 152 -7.27 0.63 4.11
CA GLU A 152 -8.51 0.21 3.49
C GLU A 152 -8.82 1.02 2.23
N ILE A 153 -8.91 0.33 1.11
CA ILE A 153 -9.22 0.93 -0.19
C ILE A 153 -10.65 0.62 -0.55
N ARG A 154 -11.49 1.64 -0.64
CA ARG A 154 -12.87 1.48 -1.10
C ARG A 154 -12.91 1.30 -2.61
N LEU A 155 -13.28 0.11 -3.10
CA LEU A 155 -13.28 -0.17 -4.54
C LEU A 155 -14.26 0.72 -5.31
N ASP A 156 -15.35 1.17 -4.68
CA ASP A 156 -16.29 2.10 -5.29
C ASP A 156 -15.69 3.51 -5.47
N ARG A 157 -14.89 3.98 -4.51
CA ARG A 157 -14.14 5.25 -4.63
C ARG A 157 -12.99 5.13 -5.63
N LEU A 158 -12.22 4.04 -5.56
CA LEU A 158 -11.14 3.78 -6.51
C LEU A 158 -11.66 3.71 -7.96
N SER A 159 -12.85 3.13 -8.15
CA SER A 159 -13.52 3.13 -9.46
C SER A 159 -13.92 4.52 -9.94
N GLN A 160 -14.28 5.45 -9.06
CA GLN A 160 -14.56 6.84 -9.41
C GLN A 160 -13.27 7.56 -9.83
N VAL A 161 -12.19 7.40 -9.06
CA VAL A 161 -10.86 7.94 -9.42
C VAL A 161 -10.40 7.41 -10.78
N GLY A 162 -10.59 6.11 -11.03
CA GLY A 162 -10.30 5.50 -12.33
C GLY A 162 -11.11 6.15 -13.45
N HIS A 163 -12.42 6.33 -13.26
CA HIS A 163 -13.28 6.97 -14.24
C HIS A 163 -12.83 8.41 -14.56
N GLU A 164 -12.52 9.22 -13.55
CA GLU A 164 -12.04 10.60 -13.71
C GLU A 164 -10.71 10.67 -14.45
N ARG A 165 -9.83 9.70 -14.24
CA ARG A 165 -8.52 9.59 -14.91
C ARG A 165 -8.58 8.89 -16.27
N GLY A 166 -9.71 8.29 -16.65
CA GLY A 166 -9.81 7.43 -17.83
C GLY A 166 -9.03 6.11 -17.72
N LEU A 167 -8.83 5.61 -16.50
CA LEU A 167 -8.06 4.40 -16.17
C LEU A 167 -8.97 3.34 -15.53
N ASP A 168 -8.57 2.06 -15.65
CA ASP A 168 -9.26 0.96 -14.97
C ASP A 168 -8.82 0.85 -13.50
N TRP A 169 -9.79 0.66 -12.61
CA TRP A 169 -9.55 0.45 -11.18
C TRP A 169 -8.93 -0.92 -10.89
N LEU A 170 -9.09 -1.90 -11.80
CA LEU A 170 -8.39 -3.19 -11.73
C LEU A 170 -6.88 -3.01 -11.85
N GLY A 171 -6.41 -1.99 -12.56
CA GLY A 171 -5.01 -1.56 -12.58
C GLY A 171 -4.64 -0.60 -11.44
N GLY A 172 -5.50 -0.45 -10.43
CA GLY A 172 -5.28 0.48 -9.33
C GLY A 172 -5.55 1.95 -9.67
N ALA A 173 -6.23 2.23 -10.79
CA ALA A 173 -6.59 3.57 -11.26
C ALA A 173 -5.41 4.55 -11.41
N GLY A 174 -4.19 4.04 -11.58
CA GLY A 174 -2.93 4.80 -11.49
C GLY A 174 -2.58 5.24 -10.06
N TRP A 175 -3.57 5.42 -9.19
CA TRP A 175 -3.38 5.87 -7.82
C TRP A 175 -2.60 4.87 -6.94
N ILE A 176 -2.91 3.57 -7.00
CA ILE A 176 -2.17 2.55 -6.22
C ILE A 176 -0.70 2.45 -6.67
N PRO A 177 -0.40 2.31 -7.98
CA PRO A 177 0.97 2.37 -8.48
C PRO A 177 1.72 3.64 -8.06
N ASP A 178 1.11 4.83 -8.23
CA ASP A 178 1.72 6.11 -7.86
C ASP A 178 2.09 6.15 -6.37
N MET A 179 1.17 5.72 -5.51
CA MET A 179 1.35 5.69 -4.05
C MET A 179 2.48 4.75 -3.64
N VAL A 180 2.49 3.52 -4.16
CA VAL A 180 3.52 2.53 -3.80
C VAL A 180 4.87 2.90 -4.39
N SER A 181 4.92 3.41 -5.63
CA SER A 181 6.14 3.95 -6.21
C SER A 181 6.71 5.07 -5.34
N GLY A 182 5.86 6.00 -4.90
CA GLY A 182 6.23 7.09 -4.00
C GLY A 182 6.82 6.57 -2.68
N LEU A 183 6.16 5.62 -2.03
CA LEU A 183 6.62 5.02 -0.78
C LEU A 183 7.94 4.27 -0.94
N CYS A 184 8.04 3.37 -1.93
CA CYS A 184 9.24 2.59 -2.20
C CYS A 184 10.42 3.50 -2.55
N THR A 185 10.18 4.52 -3.37
CA THR A 185 11.25 5.45 -3.77
C THR A 185 11.68 6.32 -2.59
N THR A 186 10.76 6.73 -1.72
CA THR A 186 11.06 7.44 -0.46
C THR A 186 12.03 6.64 0.41
N LEU A 187 11.81 5.33 0.54
CA LEU A 187 12.61 4.45 1.39
C LEU A 187 13.94 4.00 0.73
N ALA A 188 13.95 3.85 -0.60
CA ALA A 188 15.08 3.27 -1.32
C ALA A 188 16.13 4.29 -1.78
N ARG A 189 15.74 5.56 -2.00
CA ARG A 189 16.64 6.59 -2.56
C ARG A 189 16.99 7.67 -1.54
N GLN A 190 18.26 8.09 -1.57
CA GLN A 190 18.74 9.21 -0.75
C GLN A 190 18.13 10.54 -1.22
N GLY A 191 17.79 11.39 -0.25
CA GLY A 191 17.23 12.73 -0.44
C GLY A 191 18.00 13.82 0.32
N LEU A 192 17.38 15.01 0.38
CA LEU A 192 17.88 16.15 1.16
C LEU A 192 17.71 15.89 2.67
N ILE A 193 16.55 15.36 3.03
CA ILE A 193 16.24 14.85 4.37
C ILE A 193 15.84 13.39 4.16
N ASN A 194 16.75 12.49 4.52
CA ASN A 194 16.53 11.06 4.35
C ASN A 194 15.47 10.58 5.32
N LEU A 195 14.57 9.75 4.82
CA LEU A 195 13.71 8.89 5.63
C LEU A 195 14.19 7.46 5.46
N ASP A 196 14.13 6.70 6.53
CA ASP A 196 14.44 5.27 6.48
C ASP A 196 13.28 4.41 6.97
N LEU A 197 13.46 3.09 6.92
CA LEU A 197 12.47 2.13 7.38
C LEU A 197 12.24 2.21 8.91
N SER A 198 13.24 2.65 9.67
CA SER A 198 13.14 2.79 11.13
C SER A 198 12.23 3.97 11.51
N ASP A 199 12.29 5.06 10.74
CA ASP A 199 11.36 6.18 10.87
C ASP A 199 9.92 5.73 10.62
N LEU A 200 9.70 4.95 9.56
CA LEU A 200 8.39 4.38 9.25
C LEU A 200 7.91 3.43 10.35
N ARG A 201 8.77 2.52 10.83
CA ARG A 201 8.47 1.65 11.99
C ARG A 201 8.08 2.46 13.23
N THR A 202 8.75 3.57 13.49
CA THR A 202 8.49 4.43 14.65
C THR A 202 7.12 5.09 14.55
N ILE A 203 6.75 5.61 13.38
CA ILE A 203 5.45 6.23 13.15
C ILE A 203 4.34 5.17 13.25
N VAL A 204 4.50 4.04 12.59
CA VAL A 204 3.50 2.96 12.60
C VAL A 204 3.29 2.40 14.01
N ALA A 205 4.36 2.21 14.79
CA ALA A 205 4.25 1.70 16.16
C ALA A 205 3.63 2.71 17.15
N ARG A 206 3.69 4.01 16.84
CA ARG A 206 3.06 5.08 17.64
C ARG A 206 1.64 5.40 17.17
N GLY A 207 1.33 5.09 15.92
CA GLY A 207 0.02 5.33 15.32
C GLY A 207 -1.05 4.55 16.06
N GLU A 208 -2.22 5.18 16.23
CA GLU A 208 -3.40 4.50 16.75
C GLU A 208 -3.97 3.52 15.71
N SER A 209 -5.04 2.81 16.07
CA SER A 209 -5.64 1.73 15.26
C SER A 209 -6.12 2.12 13.85
N ARG A 210 -6.07 3.41 13.50
CA ARG A 210 -6.45 3.93 12.19
C ARG A 210 -5.28 4.70 11.62
N SER A 211 -4.72 4.15 10.55
CA SER A 211 -3.64 4.75 9.80
C SER A 211 -4.02 4.72 8.31
N THR A 212 -3.66 5.76 7.57
CA THR A 212 -3.94 5.87 6.14
C THR A 212 -2.71 6.36 5.38
N LEU A 213 -2.73 6.17 4.06
CA LEU A 213 -1.72 6.74 3.17
C LEU A 213 -2.27 7.95 2.43
N ILE A 214 -1.46 8.99 2.31
CA ILE A 214 -1.76 10.13 1.46
C ILE A 214 -0.77 10.15 0.30
N CYS A 215 -1.28 10.45 -0.89
CA CYS A 215 -0.45 10.62 -2.08
C CYS A 215 -1.06 11.68 -2.98
N ALA A 216 -0.25 12.65 -3.40
CA ALA A 216 -0.63 13.65 -4.38
C ALA A 216 0.57 14.02 -5.25
N THR A 217 0.32 14.33 -6.51
CA THR A 217 1.30 14.98 -7.40
C THR A 217 0.61 16.17 -8.04
N GLY A 218 1.30 17.30 -8.16
CA GLY A 218 0.77 18.50 -8.79
C GLY A 218 1.75 19.67 -8.71
N ASP A 219 1.32 20.85 -9.17
CA ASP A 219 2.15 22.06 -9.19
C ASP A 219 2.61 22.45 -7.77
N ALA A 220 3.93 22.60 -7.59
CA ALA A 220 4.53 22.99 -6.32
C ALA A 220 4.18 24.43 -5.90
N ALA A 221 3.70 25.27 -6.82
CA ALA A 221 3.23 26.62 -6.53
C ALA A 221 1.80 26.64 -5.94
N ASP A 222 0.99 25.61 -6.19
CA ASP A 222 -0.40 25.51 -5.72
C ASP A 222 -0.51 24.55 -4.53
N VAL A 223 0.09 24.97 -3.40
CA VAL A 223 0.17 24.20 -2.15
C VAL A 223 -1.22 23.75 -1.67
N ASP A 224 -2.22 24.61 -1.76
CA ASP A 224 -3.57 24.33 -1.27
C ASP A 224 -4.25 23.23 -2.08
N ARG A 225 -4.07 23.25 -3.40
CA ARG A 225 -4.57 22.18 -4.27
C ARG A 225 -3.84 20.87 -4.02
N LEU A 226 -2.52 20.91 -3.85
CA LEU A 226 -1.70 19.72 -3.58
C LEU A 226 -2.10 19.06 -2.26
N TRP A 227 -2.22 19.85 -1.19
CA TRP A 227 -2.69 19.41 0.13
C TRP A 227 -4.10 18.81 0.06
N ARG A 228 -5.04 19.49 -0.61
CA ARG A 228 -6.42 18.99 -0.75
C ARG A 228 -6.46 17.68 -1.53
N THR A 229 -5.69 17.57 -2.61
CA THR A 229 -5.60 16.34 -3.41
C THR A 229 -5.06 15.18 -2.59
N ALA A 230 -4.09 15.44 -1.69
CA ALA A 230 -3.52 14.41 -0.82
C ALA A 230 -4.55 13.87 0.19
N LEU A 231 -5.44 14.73 0.70
CA LEU A 231 -6.53 14.35 1.59
C LEU A 231 -7.73 13.74 0.87
N GLU A 232 -7.97 14.10 -0.40
CA GLU A 232 -9.02 13.56 -1.29
C GLU A 232 -8.66 12.17 -1.87
N SER A 233 -8.08 11.30 -1.04
CA SER A 233 -7.66 9.95 -1.39
C SER A 233 -8.86 8.96 -1.41
N PRO A 234 -8.88 7.91 -2.24
CA PRO A 234 -9.93 6.87 -2.25
C PRO A 234 -10.04 6.05 -0.94
N LEU A 235 -9.23 6.39 0.06
CA LEU A 235 -9.17 5.77 1.37
C LEU A 235 -10.26 6.27 2.33
N GLU A 236 -10.21 5.80 3.57
CA GLU A 236 -11.04 6.32 4.65
C GLU A 236 -10.70 7.80 4.92
N SER A 237 -11.73 8.59 5.24
CA SER A 237 -11.59 10.03 5.43
C SER A 237 -10.86 10.33 6.74
N LEU A 238 -9.82 11.14 6.66
CA LEU A 238 -9.11 11.66 7.83
C LEU A 238 -9.92 12.75 8.53
N VAL A 239 -9.79 12.83 9.85
CA VAL A 239 -10.43 13.86 10.67
C VAL A 239 -9.37 14.84 11.17
N PRO A 240 -9.50 16.15 10.88
CA PRO A 240 -8.56 17.15 11.37
C PRO A 240 -8.47 17.13 12.91
N GLY A 241 -7.25 17.19 13.44
CA GLY A 241 -6.97 17.24 14.87
C GLY A 241 -7.07 15.91 15.62
N GLU A 242 -7.45 14.82 14.95
CA GLU A 242 -7.47 13.47 15.56
C GLU A 242 -6.20 12.67 15.24
N CYS A 243 -5.47 13.02 14.18
CA CYS A 243 -4.25 12.31 13.79
C CYS A 243 -3.06 12.72 14.66
N THR A 244 -2.45 11.75 15.32
CA THR A 244 -1.39 11.92 16.32
C THR A 244 -0.01 11.57 15.77
N THR A 245 0.08 10.95 14.60
CA THR A 245 1.37 10.66 13.95
C THR A 245 1.34 10.95 12.46
N CYS A 246 2.47 11.44 11.94
CA CYS A 246 2.64 11.67 10.52
C CYS A 246 4.08 11.40 10.08
N LEU A 247 4.24 10.56 9.06
CA LEU A 247 5.43 10.51 8.23
C LEU A 247 5.09 11.21 6.92
N LEU A 248 5.77 12.31 6.61
CA LEU A 248 5.53 13.09 5.39
C LEU A 248 6.81 13.14 4.57
N HIS A 249 6.75 12.69 3.32
CA HIS A 249 7.81 12.84 2.35
C HIS A 249 7.38 13.78 1.22
N ILE A 250 8.20 14.79 0.97
CA ILE A 250 7.96 15.78 -0.10
C ILE A 250 9.07 15.64 -1.13
N GLU A 251 8.68 15.27 -2.34
CA GLU A 251 9.55 15.26 -3.50
C GLU A 251 9.21 16.46 -4.37
N GLY A 252 10.21 17.17 -4.89
CA GLY A 252 9.95 18.23 -5.84
C GLY A 252 11.02 18.36 -6.89
N GLY A 253 10.64 18.99 -8.00
CA GLY A 253 11.56 19.24 -9.09
C GLY A 253 12.64 20.27 -8.77
N ALA A 254 13.46 20.58 -9.78
CA ALA A 254 14.59 21.50 -9.63
C ALA A 254 14.19 22.92 -9.17
N TRP A 255 12.90 23.25 -9.26
CA TRP A 255 12.33 24.54 -8.90
C TRP A 255 11.67 24.56 -7.52
N LEU A 256 11.65 23.43 -6.78
CA LEU A 256 11.10 23.40 -5.43
C LEU A 256 11.98 24.25 -4.49
N THR A 257 11.39 25.32 -3.96
CA THR A 257 12.05 26.20 -2.98
C THR A 257 11.81 25.71 -1.55
N VAL A 258 12.73 26.05 -0.64
CA VAL A 258 12.56 25.77 0.80
C VAL A 258 11.26 26.39 1.33
N ALA A 259 10.90 27.60 0.87
CA ALA A 259 9.66 28.27 1.29
C ALA A 259 8.39 27.49 0.87
N GLN A 260 8.39 26.83 -0.29
CA GLN A 260 7.27 25.98 -0.70
C GLN A 260 7.23 24.68 0.11
N LEU A 261 8.39 24.09 0.40
CA LEU A 261 8.50 22.92 1.26
C LEU A 261 7.94 23.22 2.66
N ASP A 262 8.34 24.35 3.26
CA ASP A 262 7.85 24.79 4.57
C ASP A 262 6.33 25.03 4.52
N ALA A 263 5.81 25.68 3.47
CA ALA A 263 4.37 25.90 3.33
C ALA A 263 3.57 24.60 3.19
N ILE A 264 4.11 23.60 2.47
CA ILE A 264 3.50 22.27 2.39
C ILE A 264 3.53 21.60 3.77
N ALA A 265 4.69 21.60 4.43
CA ALA A 265 4.86 21.02 5.76
C ALA A 265 3.86 21.59 6.76
N ASP A 266 3.79 22.93 6.84
CA ASP A 266 2.90 23.69 7.72
C ASP A 266 1.43 23.25 7.55
N ARG A 267 0.96 23.12 6.30
CA ARG A 267 -0.41 22.68 5.99
C ARG A 267 -0.73 21.29 6.51
N PHE A 268 0.22 20.36 6.49
CA PHE A 268 0.01 19.02 7.05
C PHE A 268 0.08 19.03 8.56
N THR A 269 1.05 19.73 9.17
CA THR A 269 1.12 19.85 10.64
C THR A 269 -0.10 20.52 11.24
N ASP A 270 -0.66 21.54 10.59
CA ASP A 270 -1.90 22.23 11.02
C ASP A 270 -3.14 21.31 10.99
N PHE A 271 -3.09 20.21 10.23
CA PHE A 271 -4.17 19.23 10.16
C PHE A 271 -4.11 18.20 11.31
N LEU A 272 -2.93 18.00 11.91
CA LEU A 272 -2.71 17.01 12.96
C LEU A 272 -3.12 17.53 14.34
N ALA A 273 -3.08 16.65 15.34
CA ALA A 273 -3.22 17.03 16.74
C ALA A 273 -2.04 17.91 17.20
N ASP A 274 -2.27 18.78 18.19
CA ASP A 274 -1.26 19.72 18.72
C ASP A 274 0.00 19.03 19.26
N ASP A 275 -0.13 17.79 19.75
CA ASP A 275 0.95 16.96 20.30
C ASP A 275 1.41 15.86 19.34
N ALA A 276 1.06 15.97 18.06
CA ALA A 276 1.39 14.96 17.07
C ALA A 276 2.91 14.76 16.87
N THR A 277 3.31 13.50 16.70
CA THR A 277 4.68 13.16 16.29
C THR A 277 4.78 13.25 14.77
N VAL A 278 5.65 14.15 14.29
CA VAL A 278 5.86 14.35 12.84
C VAL A 278 7.30 14.02 12.46
N ILE A 279 7.47 13.17 11.45
CA ILE A 279 8.74 12.93 10.77
C ILE A 279 8.61 13.42 9.34
N LEU A 280 9.51 14.32 8.94
CA LEU A 280 9.47 14.97 7.63
C LEU A 280 10.71 14.62 6.82
N GLY A 281 10.49 14.19 5.58
CA GLY A 281 11.52 13.90 4.60
C GLY A 281 11.36 14.75 3.36
N ALA A 282 12.46 14.93 2.65
CA ALA A 282 12.45 15.73 1.44
C ALA A 282 13.48 15.26 0.43
N ARG A 283 13.14 15.33 -0.86
CA ARG A 283 14.05 15.00 -1.97
C ARG A 283 13.82 15.89 -3.19
N LEU A 284 14.90 16.11 -3.93
CA LEU A 284 14.83 16.66 -5.29
C LEU A 284 14.74 15.52 -6.31
N ASP A 285 13.69 15.53 -7.12
CA ASP A 285 13.53 14.66 -8.28
C ASP A 285 13.44 15.49 -9.55
N ARG A 286 14.48 15.44 -10.39
CA ARG A 286 14.55 16.25 -11.61
C ARG A 286 13.45 15.94 -12.61
N GLU A 287 12.84 14.76 -12.54
CA GLU A 287 11.75 14.36 -13.44
C GLU A 287 10.45 15.11 -13.14
N LEU A 288 10.29 15.66 -11.93
CA LEU A 288 9.08 16.41 -11.54
C LEU A 288 9.08 17.85 -12.07
N GLU A 289 10.20 18.39 -12.56
CA GLU A 289 10.30 19.77 -13.07
C GLU A 289 9.73 20.86 -12.13
N SER A 290 8.49 21.31 -12.37
CA SER A 290 7.75 22.31 -11.56
C SER A 290 6.74 21.70 -10.59
N GLU A 291 6.56 20.38 -10.63
CA GLU A 291 5.66 19.65 -9.77
C GLU A 291 6.34 19.26 -8.44
N ALA A 292 5.49 19.01 -7.45
CA ALA A 292 5.81 18.32 -6.22
C ALA A 292 4.94 17.08 -6.07
N ARG A 293 5.52 16.04 -5.48
CA ARG A 293 4.83 14.83 -5.05
C ARG A 293 4.90 14.72 -3.54
N ILE A 294 3.76 14.47 -2.93
CA ILE A 294 3.60 14.23 -1.50
C ILE A 294 3.26 12.76 -1.31
N VAL A 295 3.97 12.11 -0.40
CA VAL A 295 3.67 10.77 0.07
C VAL A 295 3.71 10.80 1.59
N GLY A 296 2.73 10.22 2.26
CA GLY A 296 2.77 10.17 3.72
C GLY A 296 1.92 9.10 4.34
N VAL A 297 2.28 8.71 5.55
CA VAL A 297 1.49 7.88 6.45
C VAL A 297 0.96 8.79 7.53
N ILE A 298 -0.35 8.80 7.73
CA ILE A 298 -1.01 9.59 8.77
C ILE A 298 -1.87 8.66 9.62
N SER A 299 -1.75 8.77 10.93
CA SER A 299 -2.54 8.01 11.91
C SER A 299 -3.10 8.96 12.96
#